data_AF-C6PUX6-F1
#
_entry.id   AF-C6PUX6-F1
#
_cell.length_a   1.000
_cell.length_b   1.000
_cell.length_c   1.000
_cell.angle_alpha   90.00
_cell.angle_beta   90.00
_cell.angle_gamma   90.00
#
_symmetry.space_group_name_H-M   'P 1'
#
loop_
_entity.id
_entity.type
_entity.pdbx_description
1 polymer ?
#
loop_
_entity_poly.entity_id
_entity_poly.type
_entity_poly.pdbx_seq_one_letter_code
_entity_poly.pdbx_strand_id
1 'polypeptide(L)'
;MNCLKVHQEKSIHTTEPKFVPNEAVEITLDESTRFKVRMVDCVGYIVKSALGYMEGEEAKMVTTPWYDYEIPFEEAAEIGTKKVINEHSTIGLLVTTDGSITNISRDDYVEAEERVVNELKSINKPFMIVLNSQHPYDPETMTIKKDLEDKYDVPVQTMDVLNMRQEDITNIFQRILKEFPIKEINIDMPEWIEKLEAKHWLKVDFINVVKDMCKNIYKVRDINKSVDSLNDVEFIGRSDINEINMGEGTSRVSINPKEDLFYRVLSEVCDSEIAGESDLLRAVQEMHEAKIEYDKVADALRDVRETGYGLVAPQLSEMKLEEPEIVKQGNRSGVKLKASAPSLHFIRADIETEVSPIIGTERESEQMIKSLLEQFENDPSKIWQSNMFGKSLEILVKEGLQNKLYKMPEDVQIKIQKTLQKIINEGNGGLICIIL
;
A
#
# COMPACT_ATOMS: atom_id res chain seq x y z
N MET A 1 34.43 -19.36 -17.47
CA MET A 1 35.39 -18.24 -17.53
C MET A 1 36.54 -18.70 -18.42
N ASN A 2 36.45 -18.46 -19.73
CA ASN A 2 37.58 -18.47 -20.66
C ASN A 2 37.17 -17.80 -21.99
N CYS A 3 37.82 -16.68 -22.34
CA CYS A 3 38.20 -16.49 -23.74
C CYS A 3 39.26 -17.55 -24.05
N LEU A 4 39.07 -18.29 -25.13
CA LEU A 4 39.97 -19.34 -25.63
C LEU A 4 41.45 -18.95 -25.45
N LYS A 5 42.14 -19.57 -24.49
CA LYS A 5 43.60 -19.52 -24.39
C LYS A 5 44.18 -20.33 -25.54
N VAL A 6 44.49 -19.67 -26.65
CA VAL A 6 45.35 -20.22 -27.69
C VAL A 6 46.78 -19.80 -27.34
N HIS A 7 47.56 -20.72 -26.81
CA HIS A 7 49.02 -20.62 -26.83
C HIS A 7 49.55 -21.62 -27.86
N GLN A 8 50.56 -21.16 -28.60
CA GLN A 8 51.26 -21.88 -29.66
C GLN A 8 51.43 -23.37 -29.32
N GLU A 9 51.01 -24.23 -30.26
CA GLU A 9 51.09 -25.71 -30.25
C GLU A 9 50.04 -26.52 -29.45
N LYS A 10 48.92 -25.97 -29.00
CA LYS A 10 47.85 -26.76 -28.34
C LYS A 10 46.54 -26.78 -29.15
N SER A 11 46.08 -27.98 -29.49
CA SER A 11 44.76 -28.22 -30.12
C SER A 11 43.62 -27.80 -29.19
N ILE A 12 42.55 -27.20 -29.73
CA ILE A 12 41.37 -26.85 -28.94
C ILE A 12 40.56 -28.12 -28.67
N HIS A 13 40.24 -28.38 -27.41
CA HIS A 13 39.38 -29.50 -26.98
C HIS A 13 38.10 -28.95 -26.37
N THR A 14 36.96 -29.50 -26.79
CA THR A 14 35.66 -29.29 -26.17
C THR A 14 35.40 -30.40 -25.16
N THR A 15 35.06 -30.04 -23.93
CA THR A 15 34.48 -30.94 -22.93
C THR A 15 33.05 -30.52 -22.63
N GLU A 16 32.19 -31.46 -22.26
CA GLU A 16 30.83 -31.14 -21.83
C GLU A 16 30.83 -30.12 -20.68
N PRO A 17 29.92 -29.12 -20.71
CA PRO A 17 29.82 -28.13 -19.65
C PRO A 17 29.38 -28.81 -18.35
N LYS A 18 30.15 -28.58 -17.27
CA LYS A 18 29.85 -29.09 -15.92
C LYS A 18 29.53 -27.95 -14.98
N PHE A 19 28.53 -28.16 -14.14
CA PHE A 19 28.23 -27.24 -13.04
C PHE A 19 29.27 -27.41 -11.92
N VAL A 20 29.82 -26.30 -11.46
CA VAL A 20 30.77 -26.25 -10.35
C VAL A 20 30.31 -25.21 -9.34
N PRO A 21 29.98 -25.60 -8.09
CA PRO A 21 29.77 -26.99 -7.62
C PRO A 21 28.52 -27.66 -8.24
N ASN A 22 28.41 -29.00 -8.11
CA ASN A 22 27.27 -29.78 -8.64
C ASN A 22 25.92 -29.30 -8.07
N GLU A 23 25.90 -28.96 -6.78
CA GLU A 23 24.75 -28.36 -6.10
C GLU A 23 25.03 -26.89 -5.80
N ALA A 24 24.00 -26.05 -5.81
CA ALA A 24 24.17 -24.63 -5.53
C ALA A 24 24.56 -24.41 -4.07
N VAL A 25 25.66 -23.69 -3.84
CA VAL A 25 26.20 -23.40 -2.51
C VAL A 25 25.83 -21.98 -2.11
N GLU A 26 25.45 -21.79 -0.84
CA GLU A 26 25.15 -20.48 -0.29
C GLU A 26 26.43 -19.70 -0.01
N ILE A 27 26.49 -18.45 -0.48
CA ILE A 27 27.55 -17.48 -0.24
C ILE A 27 26.93 -16.25 0.42
N THR A 28 27.65 -15.73 1.42
CA THR A 28 27.32 -14.45 2.07
C THR A 28 28.36 -13.42 1.65
N LEU A 29 27.91 -12.33 1.05
CA LEU A 29 28.78 -11.28 0.49
C LEU A 29 29.08 -10.17 1.51
N ASP A 30 28.07 -9.83 2.31
CA ASP A 30 28.09 -8.87 3.42
C ASP A 30 26.99 -9.24 4.44
N GLU A 31 26.76 -8.43 5.48
CA GLU A 31 25.76 -8.69 6.52
C GLU A 31 24.31 -8.83 5.99
N SER A 32 24.02 -8.30 4.80
CA SER A 32 22.68 -8.20 4.23
C SER A 32 22.44 -9.09 3.01
N THR A 33 23.50 -9.48 2.28
CA THR A 33 23.38 -10.12 0.97
C THR A 33 23.77 -11.60 1.03
N ARG A 34 22.77 -12.49 0.86
CA ARG A 34 22.92 -13.94 0.77
C ARG A 34 22.37 -14.47 -0.54
N PHE A 35 23.08 -15.39 -1.19
CA PHE A 35 22.63 -16.02 -2.44
C PHE A 35 23.22 -17.42 -2.62
N LYS A 36 22.54 -18.24 -3.43
CA LYS A 36 23.03 -19.57 -3.83
C LYS A 36 23.62 -19.50 -5.22
N VAL A 37 24.85 -20.00 -5.38
CA VAL A 37 25.56 -19.98 -6.66
C VAL A 37 26.01 -21.36 -7.09
N ARG A 38 25.92 -21.60 -8.39
CA ARG A 38 26.65 -22.62 -9.13
C ARG A 38 27.08 -22.01 -10.45
N MET A 39 28.27 -22.33 -10.92
CA MET A 39 28.81 -21.79 -12.16
C MET A 39 28.83 -22.88 -13.22
N VAL A 40 28.65 -22.49 -14.48
CA VAL A 40 28.84 -23.37 -15.63
C VAL A 40 29.73 -22.63 -16.62
N ASP A 41 30.74 -23.31 -17.13
CA ASP A 41 31.60 -22.76 -18.17
C ASP A 41 31.09 -23.14 -19.56
N CYS A 42 31.33 -22.28 -20.54
CA CYS A 42 31.01 -22.52 -21.95
C CYS A 42 32.26 -22.30 -22.81
N VAL A 43 32.27 -22.93 -23.98
CA VAL A 43 33.40 -22.86 -24.93
C VAL A 43 33.55 -21.44 -25.50
N GLY A 44 32.43 -20.71 -25.64
CA GLY A 44 32.38 -19.37 -26.18
C GLY A 44 32.20 -19.36 -27.70
N TYR A 45 32.20 -18.16 -28.27
CA TYR A 45 32.16 -17.93 -29.71
C TYR A 45 33.59 -17.81 -30.26
N ILE A 46 33.79 -18.32 -31.47
CA ILE A 46 35.10 -18.26 -32.15
C ILE A 46 35.34 -16.83 -32.63
N VAL A 47 36.58 -16.37 -32.48
CA VAL A 47 37.07 -15.10 -33.01
C VAL A 47 37.91 -15.34 -34.26
N LYS A 48 37.88 -14.41 -35.23
CA LYS A 48 38.46 -14.59 -36.58
C LYS A 48 39.89 -15.12 -36.58
N SER A 49 40.74 -14.57 -35.73
CA SER A 49 42.17 -14.89 -35.67
C SER A 49 42.53 -15.99 -34.68
N ALA A 50 41.55 -16.73 -34.14
CA ALA A 50 41.83 -17.88 -33.29
C ALA A 50 42.46 -19.03 -34.12
N LEU A 51 43.32 -19.83 -33.47
CA LEU A 51 43.94 -21.01 -34.10
C LEU A 51 43.55 -22.28 -33.33
N GLY A 52 43.50 -23.43 -34.02
CA GLY A 52 43.31 -24.75 -33.40
C GLY A 52 41.91 -25.36 -33.51
N TYR A 53 40.98 -24.71 -34.23
CA TYR A 53 39.67 -25.27 -34.62
C TYR A 53 39.63 -25.79 -36.07
N MET A 54 40.70 -25.56 -36.85
CA MET A 54 40.91 -26.10 -38.20
C MET A 54 41.97 -27.20 -38.16
N GLU A 55 41.80 -28.25 -38.96
CA GLU A 55 42.78 -29.32 -39.16
C GLU A 55 43.25 -29.28 -40.63
N GLY A 56 44.33 -28.53 -40.89
CA GLY A 56 44.77 -28.22 -42.25
C GLY A 56 43.87 -27.14 -42.88
N GLU A 57 43.19 -27.47 -43.99
CA GLU A 57 42.20 -26.60 -44.65
C GLU A 57 40.74 -26.99 -44.31
N GLU A 58 40.53 -28.11 -43.62
CA GLU A 58 39.19 -28.59 -43.25
C GLU A 58 38.86 -28.27 -41.79
N ALA A 59 37.57 -28.06 -41.51
CA ALA A 59 37.09 -27.83 -40.16
C ALA A 59 37.29 -29.10 -39.31
N LYS A 60 37.83 -28.93 -38.09
CA LYS A 60 37.97 -30.06 -37.16
C LYS A 60 36.58 -30.59 -36.80
N MET A 61 36.36 -31.89 -36.99
CA MET A 61 35.09 -32.53 -36.68
C MET A 61 35.07 -33.02 -35.24
N VAL A 62 33.93 -32.88 -34.56
CA VAL A 62 33.74 -33.32 -33.17
C VAL A 62 32.40 -34.03 -32.99
N THR A 63 32.41 -35.08 -32.17
CA THR A 63 31.18 -35.69 -31.66
C THR A 63 30.59 -34.80 -30.56
N THR A 64 29.28 -34.59 -30.59
CA THR A 64 28.57 -33.86 -29.54
C THR A 64 27.47 -34.72 -28.93
N PRO A 65 27.04 -34.45 -27.69
CA PRO A 65 25.90 -35.15 -27.10
C PRO A 65 24.55 -34.80 -27.76
N TRP A 66 24.55 -33.93 -28.78
CA TRP A 66 23.35 -33.36 -29.39
C TRP A 66 22.98 -34.00 -30.73
N TYR A 67 23.94 -34.65 -31.39
CA TYR A 67 23.77 -35.26 -32.72
C TYR A 67 24.40 -36.65 -32.73
N ASP A 68 23.87 -37.53 -33.57
CA ASP A 68 24.37 -38.88 -33.83
C ASP A 68 25.44 -38.93 -34.94
N TYR A 69 25.81 -37.77 -35.49
CA TYR A 69 26.90 -37.58 -36.45
C TYR A 69 27.88 -36.48 -35.99
N GLU A 70 29.10 -36.52 -36.51
CA GLU A 70 30.11 -35.50 -36.22
C GLU A 70 29.77 -34.18 -36.91
N ILE A 71 29.95 -33.07 -36.19
CA ILE A 71 29.73 -31.71 -36.70
C ILE A 71 31.02 -30.89 -36.61
N PRO A 72 31.17 -29.81 -37.41
CA PRO A 72 32.30 -28.91 -37.29
C PRO A 72 32.44 -28.34 -35.86
N PHE A 73 33.68 -28.20 -35.40
CA PHE A 73 34.00 -27.68 -34.06
C PHE A 73 33.37 -26.32 -33.79
N GLU A 74 33.39 -25.42 -34.78
CA GLU A 74 32.76 -24.11 -34.71
C GLU A 74 31.26 -24.21 -34.41
N GLU A 75 30.55 -25.03 -35.17
CA GLU A 75 29.12 -25.26 -34.98
C GLU A 75 28.82 -25.88 -33.60
N ALA A 76 29.64 -26.84 -33.16
CA ALA A 76 29.51 -27.45 -31.84
C ALA A 76 29.69 -26.42 -30.70
N ALA A 77 30.69 -25.54 -30.81
CA ALA A 77 30.98 -24.50 -29.82
C ALA A 77 29.84 -23.47 -29.75
N GLU A 78 29.29 -23.06 -30.90
CA GLU A 78 28.16 -22.14 -30.96
C GLU A 78 26.89 -22.75 -30.37
N ILE A 79 26.53 -23.98 -30.75
CA ILE A 79 25.33 -24.65 -30.24
C ILE A 79 25.44 -24.85 -28.72
N GLY A 80 26.61 -25.27 -28.23
CA GLY A 80 26.84 -25.47 -26.80
C GLY A 80 26.72 -24.16 -26.02
N THR A 81 27.36 -23.09 -26.51
CA THR A 81 27.30 -21.75 -25.89
C THR A 81 25.87 -21.22 -25.87
N LYS A 82 25.15 -21.32 -27.00
CA LYS A 82 23.74 -20.92 -27.12
C LYS A 82 22.85 -21.66 -26.13
N LYS A 83 23.00 -22.97 -25.97
CA LYS A 83 22.19 -23.75 -25.01
C LYS A 83 22.46 -23.35 -23.56
N VAL A 84 23.73 -23.16 -23.19
CA VAL A 84 24.08 -22.70 -21.83
C VAL A 84 23.53 -21.30 -21.55
N ILE A 85 23.65 -20.39 -22.53
CA ILE A 85 23.12 -19.03 -22.45
C ILE A 85 21.60 -19.04 -22.36
N ASN A 86 20.88 -19.91 -23.07
CA ASN A 86 19.42 -19.87 -23.07
C ASN A 86 18.80 -20.65 -21.91
N GLU A 87 19.25 -21.89 -21.66
CA GLU A 87 18.49 -22.88 -20.88
C GLU A 87 19.07 -23.15 -19.47
N HIS A 88 20.34 -22.83 -19.24
CA HIS A 88 21.08 -23.35 -18.07
C HIS A 88 21.75 -22.29 -17.19
N SER A 89 21.53 -21.01 -17.49
CA SER A 89 22.09 -19.87 -16.75
C SER A 89 21.00 -18.92 -16.27
N THR A 90 21.16 -18.37 -15.07
CA THR A 90 20.30 -17.27 -14.58
C THR A 90 20.91 -15.92 -14.92
N ILE A 91 22.25 -15.84 -15.02
CA ILE A 91 23.01 -14.63 -15.24
C ILE A 91 24.24 -14.90 -16.11
N GLY A 92 24.60 -13.96 -16.97
CA GLY A 92 25.78 -14.03 -17.81
C GLY A 92 26.97 -13.26 -17.25
N LEU A 93 28.16 -13.85 -17.28
CA LEU A 93 29.42 -13.13 -17.10
C LEU A 93 30.18 -13.19 -18.42
N LEU A 94 30.07 -12.14 -19.23
CA LEU A 94 30.75 -12.05 -20.52
C LEU A 94 32.19 -11.62 -20.28
N VAL A 95 33.16 -12.48 -20.59
CA VAL A 95 34.57 -12.13 -20.53
C VAL A 95 35.04 -11.73 -21.93
N THR A 96 35.63 -10.56 -22.06
CA THR A 96 36.26 -10.04 -23.28
C THR A 96 37.66 -9.52 -22.93
N THR A 97 38.44 -9.04 -23.90
CA THR A 97 39.79 -8.52 -23.68
C THR A 97 40.05 -7.26 -24.47
N ASP A 98 40.96 -6.42 -23.98
CA ASP A 98 41.52 -5.27 -24.69
C ASP A 98 42.61 -5.64 -25.72
N GLY A 99 42.90 -6.94 -25.86
CA GLY A 99 43.93 -7.46 -26.78
C GLY A 99 45.31 -7.60 -26.12
N SER A 100 45.48 -7.25 -24.84
CA SER A 100 46.76 -7.40 -24.12
C SER A 100 47.03 -8.84 -23.66
N ILE A 101 45.99 -9.68 -23.57
CA ILE A 101 46.09 -11.03 -22.96
C ILE A 101 46.52 -12.11 -23.97
N THR A 102 46.26 -11.89 -25.25
CA THR A 102 46.51 -12.85 -26.34
C THR A 102 47.28 -12.16 -27.46
N ASN A 103 47.69 -12.92 -28.48
CA ASN A 103 48.26 -12.36 -29.71
C ASN A 103 47.18 -11.97 -30.74
N ILE A 104 45.93 -11.79 -30.29
CA ILE A 104 44.78 -11.47 -31.13
C ILE A 104 44.41 -10.01 -30.87
N SER A 105 44.19 -9.25 -31.94
CA SER A 105 43.83 -7.83 -31.83
C SER A 105 42.45 -7.65 -31.20
N ARG A 106 42.21 -6.52 -30.52
CA ARG A 106 40.90 -6.18 -29.97
C ARG A 106 39.78 -6.25 -31.02
N ASP A 107 40.05 -5.78 -32.24
CA ASP A 107 39.08 -5.71 -33.33
C ASP A 107 38.48 -7.07 -33.68
N ASP A 108 39.26 -8.15 -33.54
CA ASP A 108 38.79 -9.52 -33.81
C ASP A 108 37.78 -10.03 -32.77
N TYR A 109 37.75 -9.44 -31.58
CA TYR A 109 36.81 -9.80 -30.52
C TYR A 109 35.47 -9.06 -30.63
N VAL A 110 35.42 -7.91 -31.31
CA VAL A 110 34.24 -7.01 -31.30
C VAL A 110 33.00 -7.70 -31.86
N GLU A 111 33.12 -8.43 -32.96
CA GLU A 111 31.98 -9.10 -33.61
C GLU A 111 31.38 -10.21 -32.73
N ALA A 112 32.24 -11.05 -32.14
CA ALA A 112 31.81 -12.12 -31.24
C ALA A 112 31.19 -11.56 -29.95
N GLU A 113 31.77 -10.49 -29.41
CA GLU A 113 31.24 -9.77 -28.25
C GLU A 113 29.85 -9.18 -28.53
N GLU A 114 29.68 -8.45 -29.64
CA GLU A 114 28.39 -7.89 -30.05
C GLU A 114 27.32 -8.98 -30.18
N ARG A 115 27.69 -10.12 -30.77
CA ARG A 115 26.79 -11.26 -30.93
C ARG A 115 26.31 -11.79 -29.58
N VAL A 116 27.22 -12.01 -28.61
CA VAL A 116 26.86 -12.49 -27.27
C VAL A 116 25.99 -11.48 -26.53
N VAL A 117 26.35 -10.19 -26.60
CA VAL A 117 25.59 -9.12 -25.97
C VAL A 117 24.16 -9.06 -26.52
N ASN A 118 24.01 -9.13 -27.85
CA ASN A 118 22.70 -9.11 -28.50
C ASN A 118 21.87 -10.34 -28.12
N GLU A 119 22.49 -11.51 -28.03
CA GLU A 119 21.80 -12.72 -27.58
C GLU A 119 21.29 -12.57 -26.14
N LEU A 120 22.16 -12.18 -25.19
CA LEU A 120 21.80 -11.98 -23.79
C LEU A 120 20.69 -10.93 -23.61
N LYS A 121 20.76 -9.83 -24.36
CA LYS A 121 19.71 -8.80 -24.38
C LYS A 121 18.40 -9.31 -24.96
N SER A 122 18.43 -10.06 -26.06
CA SER A 122 17.23 -10.57 -26.72
C SER A 122 16.38 -11.47 -25.83
N ILE A 123 17.01 -12.15 -24.87
CA ILE A 123 16.35 -13.03 -23.90
C ILE A 123 16.17 -12.38 -22.52
N ASN A 124 16.42 -11.07 -22.39
CA ASN A 124 16.38 -10.31 -21.13
C ASN A 124 17.18 -10.96 -19.99
N LYS A 125 18.30 -11.61 -20.32
CA LYS A 125 19.16 -12.24 -19.31
C LYS A 125 20.09 -11.17 -18.72
N PRO A 126 20.10 -10.97 -17.39
CA PRO A 126 21.03 -10.03 -16.79
C PRO A 126 22.47 -10.49 -17.07
N PHE A 127 23.38 -9.55 -17.27
CA PHE A 127 24.79 -9.85 -17.46
C PHE A 127 25.69 -8.66 -17.15
N MET A 128 26.97 -8.96 -16.92
CA MET A 128 28.06 -8.00 -16.78
C MET A 128 29.17 -8.37 -17.76
N ILE A 129 29.93 -7.37 -18.20
CA ILE A 129 31.14 -7.58 -18.99
C ILE A 129 32.38 -7.46 -18.08
N VAL A 130 33.28 -8.43 -18.19
CA VAL A 130 34.62 -8.39 -17.63
C VAL A 130 35.60 -8.13 -18.77
N LEU A 131 36.23 -6.96 -18.76
CA LEU A 131 37.29 -6.60 -19.70
C LEU A 131 38.63 -7.05 -19.09
N ASN A 132 39.11 -8.22 -19.53
CA ASN A 132 40.36 -8.80 -19.06
C ASN A 132 41.56 -8.13 -19.74
N SER A 133 42.48 -7.62 -18.93
CA SER A 133 43.65 -6.85 -19.38
C SER A 133 44.86 -7.12 -18.49
N GLN A 134 46.06 -7.13 -19.07
CA GLN A 134 47.31 -7.10 -18.29
C GLN A 134 47.51 -5.76 -17.56
N HIS A 135 46.84 -4.70 -18.04
CA HIS A 135 46.94 -3.35 -17.52
C HIS A 135 45.53 -2.75 -17.30
N PRO A 136 44.78 -3.19 -16.27
CA PRO A 136 43.37 -2.84 -16.07
C PRO A 136 43.09 -1.35 -15.82
N TYR A 137 44.12 -0.60 -15.44
CA TYR A 137 44.04 0.81 -15.06
C TYR A 137 44.63 1.75 -16.12
N ASP A 138 45.12 1.21 -17.23
CA ASP A 138 45.70 2.04 -18.29
C ASP A 138 44.60 2.90 -18.95
N PRO A 139 44.95 4.13 -19.42
CA PRO A 139 43.98 5.03 -20.02
C PRO A 139 43.24 4.44 -21.22
N GLU A 140 43.92 3.63 -22.04
CA GLU A 140 43.34 2.95 -23.20
C GLU A 140 42.29 1.92 -22.77
N THR A 141 42.61 1.06 -21.80
CA THR A 141 41.69 0.07 -21.24
C THR A 141 40.47 0.73 -20.61
N MET A 142 40.66 1.83 -19.89
CA MET A 142 39.56 2.60 -19.29
C MET A 142 38.68 3.29 -20.33
N THR A 143 39.23 3.66 -21.49
CA THR A 143 38.46 4.19 -22.62
C THR A 143 37.59 3.10 -23.21
N ILE A 144 38.16 1.92 -23.49
CA ILE A 144 37.40 0.75 -23.98
C ILE A 144 36.28 0.38 -23.01
N LYS A 145 36.58 0.38 -21.70
CA LYS A 145 35.56 0.15 -20.67
C LYS A 145 34.38 1.10 -20.82
N LYS A 146 34.64 2.40 -20.93
CA LYS A 146 33.59 3.42 -21.04
C LYS A 146 32.78 3.25 -22.31
N ASP A 147 33.46 3.00 -23.44
CA ASP A 147 32.80 2.78 -24.72
C ASP A 147 31.85 1.57 -24.66
N LEU A 148 32.24 0.49 -23.96
CA LEU A 148 31.41 -0.68 -23.75
C LEU A 148 30.22 -0.41 -22.80
N GLU A 149 30.44 0.36 -21.72
CA GLU A 149 29.37 0.78 -20.80
C GLU A 149 28.32 1.62 -21.54
N ASP A 150 28.76 2.61 -22.33
CA ASP A 150 27.89 3.51 -23.07
C ASP A 150 27.16 2.79 -24.23
N LYS A 151 27.88 1.95 -24.98
CA LYS A 151 27.32 1.21 -26.13
C LYS A 151 26.29 0.17 -25.72
N TYR A 152 26.54 -0.54 -24.62
CA TYR A 152 25.72 -1.68 -24.24
C TYR A 152 24.82 -1.44 -23.02
N ASP A 153 24.92 -0.32 -22.31
CA ASP A 153 24.16 -0.03 -21.08
C ASP A 153 24.23 -1.19 -20.06
N VAL A 154 25.43 -1.74 -19.89
CA VAL A 154 25.73 -2.78 -18.91
C VAL A 154 27.02 -2.44 -18.17
N PRO A 155 27.15 -2.84 -16.90
CA PRO A 155 28.35 -2.54 -16.14
C PRO A 155 29.55 -3.32 -16.70
N VAL A 156 30.69 -2.64 -16.84
CA VAL A 156 31.94 -3.24 -17.32
C VAL A 156 33.00 -3.15 -16.22
N GLN A 157 33.64 -4.27 -15.91
CA GLN A 157 34.72 -4.33 -14.94
C GLN A 157 36.04 -4.66 -15.63
N THR A 158 36.99 -3.74 -15.57
CA THR A 158 38.39 -4.01 -15.96
C THR A 158 39.08 -4.78 -14.87
N MET A 159 39.81 -5.85 -15.23
CA MET A 159 40.59 -6.62 -14.27
C MET A 159 41.69 -7.43 -14.96
N ASP A 160 42.73 -7.76 -14.19
CA ASP A 160 43.68 -8.79 -14.53
C ASP A 160 43.19 -10.10 -13.91
N VAL A 161 42.54 -10.92 -14.72
CA VAL A 161 41.93 -12.18 -14.26
C VAL A 161 43.00 -13.17 -13.76
N LEU A 162 44.24 -13.08 -14.27
CA LEU A 162 45.32 -14.00 -13.86
C LEU A 162 45.77 -13.70 -12.42
N ASN A 163 45.78 -12.43 -12.04
CA ASN A 163 46.22 -11.97 -10.72
C ASN A 163 45.06 -11.57 -9.79
N MET A 164 43.84 -11.99 -10.11
CA MET A 164 42.64 -11.63 -9.35
C MET A 164 42.67 -12.17 -7.91
N ARG A 165 42.17 -11.36 -6.97
CA ARG A 165 42.06 -11.69 -5.55
C ARG A 165 40.59 -11.92 -5.18
N GLN A 166 40.37 -12.42 -3.97
CA GLN A 166 39.02 -12.63 -3.44
C GLN A 166 38.20 -11.33 -3.42
N GLU A 167 38.82 -10.20 -3.12
CA GLU A 167 38.16 -8.88 -3.16
C GLU A 167 37.62 -8.54 -4.56
N ASP A 168 38.36 -8.87 -5.61
CA ASP A 168 37.93 -8.65 -7.00
C ASP A 168 36.70 -9.50 -7.34
N ILE A 169 36.68 -10.76 -6.88
CA ILE A 169 35.55 -11.67 -7.05
C ILE A 169 34.31 -11.12 -6.31
N THR A 170 34.48 -10.66 -5.06
CA THR A 170 33.40 -10.02 -4.29
C THR A 170 32.85 -8.80 -5.02
N ASN A 171 33.72 -7.96 -5.59
CA ASN A 171 33.32 -6.78 -6.35
C ASN A 171 32.54 -7.14 -7.63
N ILE A 172 32.93 -8.20 -8.35
CA ILE A 172 32.17 -8.72 -9.50
C ILE A 172 30.76 -9.13 -9.05
N PHE A 173 30.64 -9.93 -7.98
CA PHE A 173 29.34 -10.37 -7.49
C PHE A 173 28.47 -9.20 -7.02
N GLN A 174 29.03 -8.22 -6.29
CA GLN A 174 28.28 -7.04 -5.87
C GLN A 174 27.69 -6.25 -7.03
N ARG A 175 28.41 -6.16 -8.15
CA ARG A 175 27.94 -5.44 -9.33
C ARG A 175 26.97 -6.26 -10.15
N ILE A 176 27.23 -7.56 -10.34
CA ILE A 176 26.38 -8.44 -11.15
C ILE A 176 25.02 -8.67 -10.49
N LEU A 177 24.97 -8.76 -9.15
CA LEU A 177 23.74 -8.95 -8.41
C LEU A 177 22.80 -7.74 -8.52
N LYS A 178 23.33 -6.54 -8.75
CA LYS A 178 22.55 -5.32 -8.98
C LYS A 178 21.86 -5.29 -10.35
N GLU A 179 22.28 -6.14 -11.28
CA GLU A 179 21.65 -6.29 -12.60
C GLU A 179 20.47 -7.28 -12.60
N PHE A 180 20.22 -7.98 -11.48
CA PHE A 180 19.08 -8.88 -11.40
C PHE A 180 17.76 -8.12 -11.59
N PRO A 181 16.83 -8.69 -12.38
CA PRO A 181 15.50 -8.15 -12.50
C PRO A 181 14.76 -8.27 -11.16
N ILE A 182 14.04 -7.23 -10.79
CA ILE A 182 13.17 -7.28 -9.61
C ILE A 182 11.88 -7.96 -10.01
N LYS A 183 11.43 -8.87 -9.14
CA LYS A 183 10.16 -9.58 -9.28
C LYS A 183 9.09 -8.99 -8.38
N GLU A 184 9.48 -8.54 -7.18
CA GLU A 184 8.54 -8.08 -6.17
C GLU A 184 9.11 -6.94 -5.34
N ILE A 185 8.27 -5.95 -5.06
CA ILE A 185 8.59 -4.84 -4.15
C ILE A 185 7.49 -4.81 -3.10
N ASN A 186 7.86 -5.10 -1.87
CA ASN A 186 7.01 -4.98 -0.69
C ASN A 186 7.11 -3.55 -0.17
N ILE A 187 5.96 -2.89 -0.05
CA ILE A 187 5.89 -1.49 0.37
C ILE A 187 5.21 -1.45 1.73
N ASP A 188 5.99 -1.10 2.74
CA ASP A 188 5.52 -0.89 4.11
C ASP A 188 5.04 0.57 4.22
N MET A 189 3.75 0.75 4.52
CA MET A 189 3.13 2.05 4.75
C MET A 189 2.40 2.06 6.10
N PRO A 190 2.21 3.24 6.73
CA PRO A 190 1.46 3.32 7.98
C PRO A 190 0.03 2.79 7.89
N GLU A 191 -0.37 1.93 8.84
CA GLU A 191 -1.70 1.31 8.87
C GLU A 191 -2.86 2.31 8.88
N TRP A 192 -2.66 3.52 9.42
CA TRP A 192 -3.71 4.51 9.48
C TRP A 192 -4.07 5.04 8.08
N ILE A 193 -3.10 5.10 7.14
CA ILE A 193 -3.37 5.43 5.73
C ILE A 193 -4.19 4.30 5.08
N GLU A 194 -3.89 3.05 5.40
CA GLU A 194 -4.65 1.90 4.91
C GLU A 194 -6.11 1.96 5.36
N LYS A 195 -6.37 2.40 6.59
CA LYS A 195 -7.72 2.53 7.17
C LYS A 195 -8.51 3.74 6.64
N LEU A 196 -7.89 4.66 5.89
CA LEU A 196 -8.61 5.76 5.25
C LEU A 196 -9.58 5.25 4.19
N GLU A 197 -10.66 6.01 4.00
CA GLU A 197 -11.63 5.75 2.93
C GLU A 197 -10.94 5.66 1.57
N ALA A 198 -11.41 4.76 0.71
CA ALA A 198 -10.79 4.51 -0.59
C ALA A 198 -10.75 5.75 -1.51
N LYS A 199 -11.62 6.74 -1.26
CA LYS A 199 -11.69 8.00 -2.00
C LYS A 199 -10.90 9.14 -1.37
N HIS A 200 -10.28 8.91 -0.20
CA HIS A 200 -9.51 9.94 0.49
C HIS A 200 -8.30 10.33 -0.36
N TRP A 201 -8.09 11.64 -0.55
CA TRP A 201 -7.05 12.20 -1.43
C TRP A 201 -5.66 11.62 -1.12
N LEU A 202 -5.26 11.60 0.16
CA LEU A 202 -3.95 11.11 0.57
C LEU A 202 -3.69 9.65 0.18
N LYS A 203 -4.70 8.79 0.32
CA LYS A 203 -4.59 7.37 -0.05
C LYS A 203 -4.46 7.19 -1.56
N VAL A 204 -5.23 7.96 -2.33
CA VAL A 204 -5.16 7.96 -3.80
C VAL A 204 -3.78 8.43 -4.28
N ASP A 205 -3.29 9.54 -3.74
CA ASP A 205 -2.00 10.12 -4.13
C ASP A 205 -0.84 9.21 -3.74
N PHE A 206 -0.88 8.61 -2.55
CA PHE A 206 0.12 7.64 -2.10
C PHE A 206 0.19 6.43 -3.04
N ILE A 207 -0.96 5.85 -3.41
CA ILE A 207 -1.02 4.73 -4.34
C ILE A 207 -0.51 5.13 -5.74
N ASN A 208 -0.78 6.35 -6.19
CA ASN A 208 -0.29 6.83 -7.48
C ASN A 208 1.23 6.99 -7.49
N VAL A 209 1.81 7.57 -6.43
CA VAL A 209 3.28 7.67 -6.30
C VAL A 209 3.92 6.28 -6.30
N VAL A 210 3.36 5.33 -5.55
CA VAL A 210 3.81 3.94 -5.56
C VAL A 210 3.73 3.33 -6.96
N LYS A 211 2.63 3.53 -7.69
CA LYS A 211 2.47 3.02 -9.06
C LYS A 211 3.49 3.63 -10.02
N ASP A 212 3.76 4.92 -9.91
CA ASP A 212 4.71 5.61 -10.77
C ASP A 212 6.15 5.19 -10.48
N MET A 213 6.48 4.99 -9.20
CA MET A 213 7.75 4.39 -8.79
C MET A 213 7.95 3.02 -9.46
N CYS A 214 6.95 2.13 -9.40
CA CYS A 214 7.04 0.78 -9.96
C CYS A 214 7.23 0.74 -11.49
N LYS A 215 6.88 1.80 -12.24
CA LYS A 215 7.08 1.84 -13.70
C LYS A 215 8.55 1.97 -14.12
N ASN A 216 9.38 2.51 -13.24
CA ASN A 216 10.77 2.84 -13.52
C ASN A 216 11.76 1.85 -12.90
N ILE A 217 11.26 0.84 -12.19
CA ILE A 217 12.09 -0.15 -11.50
C ILE A 217 12.10 -1.44 -12.29
N TYR A 218 13.24 -1.75 -12.92
CA TYR A 218 13.45 -3.01 -13.64
C TYR A 218 14.51 -3.87 -12.96
N LYS A 219 15.57 -3.25 -12.45
CA LYS A 219 16.72 -3.91 -11.84
C LYS A 219 16.90 -3.48 -10.40
N VAL A 220 17.57 -4.31 -9.59
CA VAL A 220 17.89 -4.00 -8.17
C VAL A 220 18.55 -2.62 -8.00
N ARG A 221 19.42 -2.22 -8.94
CA ARG A 221 20.06 -0.89 -8.92
C ARG A 221 19.08 0.30 -9.01
N ASP A 222 17.91 0.11 -9.61
CA ASP A 222 16.94 1.17 -9.87
C ASP A 222 16.11 1.52 -8.62
N ILE A 223 16.05 0.63 -7.63
CA ILE A 223 15.33 0.87 -6.36
C ILE A 223 15.91 2.07 -5.65
N ASN A 224 17.24 2.12 -5.49
CA ASN A 224 17.90 3.21 -4.76
C ASN A 224 17.53 4.58 -5.36
N LYS A 225 17.65 4.71 -6.69
CA LYS A 225 17.31 5.95 -7.40
C LYS A 225 15.83 6.32 -7.26
N SER A 226 14.96 5.31 -7.29
CA SER A 226 13.51 5.53 -7.20
C SER A 226 13.10 5.94 -5.79
N VAL A 227 13.67 5.31 -4.75
CA VAL A 227 13.44 5.68 -3.35
C VAL A 227 13.98 7.08 -3.05
N ASP A 228 15.15 7.43 -3.58
CA ASP A 228 15.70 8.79 -3.43
C ASP A 228 14.75 9.85 -4.00
N SER A 229 14.12 9.58 -5.15
CA SER A 229 13.15 10.50 -5.77
C SER A 229 11.84 10.66 -4.98
N LEU A 230 11.51 9.73 -4.08
CA LEU A 230 10.33 9.86 -3.21
C LEU A 230 10.50 10.98 -2.18
N ASN A 231 11.73 11.32 -1.80
CA ASN A 231 12.00 12.39 -0.84
C ASN A 231 11.62 13.78 -1.38
N ASP A 232 11.47 13.94 -2.70
CA ASP A 232 11.03 15.18 -3.34
C ASP A 232 9.50 15.36 -3.33
N VAL A 233 8.74 14.33 -2.92
CA VAL A 233 7.27 14.36 -2.91
C VAL A 233 6.77 15.10 -1.67
N GLU A 234 5.87 16.07 -1.87
CA GLU A 234 5.44 17.00 -0.82
C GLU A 234 4.87 16.33 0.43
N PHE A 235 4.14 15.22 0.29
CA PHE A 235 3.50 14.54 1.42
C PHE A 235 4.29 13.34 1.95
N ILE A 236 5.39 12.96 1.29
CA ILE A 236 6.25 11.88 1.74
C ILE A 236 7.33 12.48 2.65
N GLY A 237 7.55 11.82 3.77
CA GLY A 237 8.64 12.09 4.70
C GLY A 237 9.82 11.18 4.38
N ARG A 238 10.23 10.39 5.36
CA ARG A 238 11.39 9.51 5.24
C ARG A 238 11.01 8.19 4.56
N SER A 239 11.74 7.84 3.49
CA SER A 239 11.66 6.54 2.84
C SER A 239 12.98 5.78 3.00
N ASP A 240 12.92 4.51 3.37
CA ASP A 240 14.10 3.67 3.61
C ASP A 240 13.94 2.32 2.91
N ILE A 241 15.05 1.76 2.42
CA ILE A 241 15.08 0.38 1.94
C ILE A 241 15.43 -0.51 3.14
N ASN A 242 14.46 -1.31 3.58
CA ASN A 242 14.63 -2.19 4.74
C ASN A 242 15.45 -3.43 4.39
N GLU A 243 15.18 -4.01 3.21
CA GLU A 243 15.76 -5.29 2.79
C GLU A 243 15.83 -5.39 1.26
N ILE A 244 16.90 -6.00 0.76
CA ILE A 244 17.04 -6.39 -0.64
C ILE A 244 17.54 -7.83 -0.69
N ASN A 245 16.68 -8.75 -1.17
CA ASN A 245 17.09 -10.09 -1.49
C ASN A 245 17.40 -10.19 -2.99
N MET A 246 18.68 -10.03 -3.32
CA MET A 246 19.16 -10.07 -4.70
C MET A 246 19.03 -11.46 -5.35
N GLY A 247 19.00 -12.54 -4.56
CA GLY A 247 18.83 -13.90 -5.07
C GLY A 247 17.41 -14.22 -5.53
N GLU A 248 16.41 -13.64 -4.86
CA GLU A 248 15.00 -13.81 -5.20
C GLU A 248 14.45 -12.68 -6.08
N GLY A 249 15.15 -11.54 -6.11
CA GLY A 249 14.70 -10.32 -6.79
C GLY A 249 13.56 -9.63 -6.01
N THR A 250 13.56 -9.76 -4.69
CA THR A 250 12.56 -9.15 -3.81
C THR A 250 13.17 -8.02 -3.00
N SER A 251 12.41 -6.95 -2.74
CA SER A 251 12.85 -5.85 -1.87
C SER A 251 11.71 -5.38 -0.99
N ARG A 252 12.06 -4.83 0.17
CA ARG A 252 11.13 -4.23 1.13
C ARG A 252 11.50 -2.77 1.36
N VAL A 253 10.56 -1.87 1.12
CA VAL A 253 10.74 -0.42 1.21
C VAL A 253 9.71 0.15 2.18
N SER A 254 10.17 0.94 3.15
CA SER A 254 9.29 1.74 4.01
C SER A 254 9.06 3.10 3.37
N ILE A 255 7.80 3.51 3.26
CA ILE A 255 7.43 4.86 2.83
C ILE A 255 6.58 5.50 3.92
N ASN A 256 7.15 6.49 4.61
CA ASN A 256 6.45 7.20 5.68
C ASN A 256 6.00 8.58 5.18
N PRO A 257 4.76 9.00 5.48
CA PRO A 257 4.32 10.37 5.27
C PRO A 257 5.05 11.32 6.23
N LYS A 258 4.95 12.63 5.97
CA LYS A 258 5.41 13.63 6.93
C LYS A 258 4.59 13.57 8.23
N GLU A 259 5.22 13.89 9.36
CA GLU A 259 4.62 13.76 10.69
C GLU A 259 3.37 14.66 10.88
N ASP A 260 3.36 15.83 10.26
CA ASP A 260 2.27 16.81 10.31
C ASP A 260 1.00 16.34 9.58
N LEU A 261 1.13 15.48 8.56
CA LEU A 261 -0.01 14.95 7.81
C LEU A 261 -0.96 14.14 8.66
N PHE A 262 -0.45 13.40 9.64
CA PHE A 262 -1.30 12.60 10.51
C PHE A 262 -2.34 13.48 11.23
N TYR A 263 -1.89 14.58 11.81
CA TYR A 263 -2.75 15.52 12.53
C TYR A 263 -3.69 16.30 11.60
N ARG A 264 -3.21 16.64 10.40
CA ARG A 264 -4.05 17.26 9.37
C ARG A 264 -5.20 16.34 8.96
N VAL A 265 -4.92 15.06 8.70
CA VAL A 265 -5.94 14.09 8.32
C VAL A 265 -6.90 13.83 9.48
N LEU A 266 -6.41 13.73 10.71
CA LEU A 266 -7.29 13.65 11.88
C LEU A 266 -8.22 14.86 12.00
N SER A 267 -7.71 16.06 11.72
CA SER A 267 -8.51 17.29 11.73
C SER A 267 -9.61 17.25 10.67
N GLU A 268 -9.28 16.77 9.47
CA GLU A 268 -10.24 16.60 8.35
C GLU A 268 -11.32 15.56 8.69
N VAL A 269 -10.97 14.44 9.33
CA VAL A 269 -11.90 13.36 9.69
C VAL A 269 -12.79 13.73 10.87
N CYS A 270 -12.25 14.45 11.87
CA CYS A 270 -12.98 14.83 13.08
C CYS A 270 -13.73 16.15 12.97
N ASP A 271 -13.56 16.90 11.86
CA ASP A 271 -14.07 18.26 11.68
C ASP A 271 -13.72 19.17 12.87
N SER A 272 -12.48 19.02 13.37
CA SER A 272 -11.97 19.71 14.56
C SER A 272 -10.47 19.98 14.39
N GLU A 273 -9.99 21.11 14.86
CA GLU A 273 -8.59 21.50 14.69
C GLU A 273 -7.69 20.74 15.67
N ILE A 274 -6.87 19.82 15.14
CA ILE A 274 -5.90 19.02 15.90
C ILE A 274 -4.51 19.37 15.36
N ALA A 275 -3.77 20.23 16.06
CA ALA A 275 -2.44 20.66 15.61
C ALA A 275 -1.30 19.75 16.11
N GLY A 276 -1.57 18.86 17.08
CA GLY A 276 -0.57 17.96 17.62
C GLY A 276 -1.08 17.06 18.75
N GLU A 277 -0.15 16.44 19.47
CA GLU A 277 -0.44 15.44 20.52
C GLU A 277 -1.33 15.96 21.65
N SER A 278 -1.12 17.22 22.06
CA SER A 278 -1.90 17.83 23.16
C SER A 278 -3.36 18.05 22.78
N ASP A 279 -3.62 18.52 21.55
CA ASP A 279 -4.98 18.71 21.05
C ASP A 279 -5.68 17.36 20.82
N LEU A 280 -4.94 16.36 20.32
CA LEU A 280 -5.46 15.01 20.17
C LEU A 280 -5.90 14.42 21.52
N LEU A 281 -5.08 14.58 22.57
CA LEU A 281 -5.43 14.10 23.90
C LEU A 281 -6.70 14.78 24.43
N ARG A 282 -6.82 16.10 24.24
CA ARG A 282 -8.02 16.85 24.63
C ARG A 282 -9.25 16.35 23.87
N ALA A 283 -9.17 16.21 22.55
CA ALA A 283 -10.27 15.73 21.73
C ALA A 283 -10.73 14.32 22.16
N VAL A 284 -9.79 13.41 22.45
CA VAL A 284 -10.12 12.07 22.94
C VAL A 284 -10.79 12.11 24.31
N GLN A 285 -10.35 12.99 25.22
CA GLN A 285 -10.99 13.18 26.53
C GLN A 285 -12.43 13.69 26.40
N GLU A 286 -12.64 14.72 25.59
CA GLU A 286 -13.97 15.30 25.33
C GLU A 286 -14.90 14.25 24.69
N MET A 287 -14.41 13.50 23.71
CA MET A 287 -15.15 12.39 23.08
C MET A 287 -15.47 11.28 24.09
N HIS A 288 -14.57 10.96 25.01
CA HIS A 288 -14.79 9.95 26.03
C HIS A 288 -15.86 10.38 27.04
N GLU A 289 -15.81 11.63 27.52
CA GLU A 289 -16.82 12.20 28.41
C GLU A 289 -18.20 12.22 27.73
N ALA A 290 -18.27 12.70 26.48
CA ALA A 290 -19.51 12.70 25.70
C ALA A 290 -20.04 11.28 25.48
N LYS A 291 -19.15 10.31 25.21
CA LYS A 291 -19.52 8.91 25.03
C LYS A 291 -20.10 8.30 26.30
N ILE A 292 -19.53 8.57 27.47
CA ILE A 292 -20.06 8.08 28.75
C ILE A 292 -21.49 8.58 28.96
N GLU A 293 -21.75 9.87 28.75
CA GLU A 293 -23.08 10.43 28.93
C GLU A 293 -24.08 9.93 27.86
N TYR A 294 -23.63 9.78 26.61
CA TYR A 294 -24.47 9.21 25.55
C TYR A 294 -24.83 7.75 25.81
N ASP A 295 -23.86 6.93 26.23
CA ASP A 295 -24.08 5.50 26.49
C ASP A 295 -25.11 5.28 27.62
N LYS A 296 -25.27 6.22 28.56
CA LYS A 296 -26.33 6.18 29.58
C LYS A 296 -27.74 6.33 28.99
N VAL A 297 -27.89 7.12 27.93
CA VAL A 297 -29.20 7.47 27.35
C VAL A 297 -29.50 6.74 26.05
N ALA A 298 -28.51 6.06 25.45
CA ALA A 298 -28.59 5.47 24.11
C ALA A 298 -29.76 4.49 23.93
N ASP A 299 -29.96 3.58 24.90
CA ASP A 299 -31.05 2.61 24.86
C ASP A 299 -32.41 3.28 24.98
N ALA A 300 -32.54 4.23 25.92
CA ALA A 300 -33.77 5.00 26.09
C ALA A 300 -34.14 5.80 24.83
N LEU A 301 -33.15 6.38 24.14
CA LEU A 301 -33.37 7.08 22.87
C LEU A 301 -33.85 6.12 21.77
N ARG A 302 -33.37 4.87 21.75
CA ARG A 302 -33.86 3.84 20.82
C ARG A 302 -35.31 3.48 21.14
N ASP A 303 -35.62 3.24 22.41
CA ASP A 303 -36.96 2.88 22.88
C ASP A 303 -38.00 3.97 22.56
N VAL A 304 -37.64 5.25 22.72
CA VAL A 304 -38.52 6.39 22.36
C VAL A 304 -38.84 6.40 20.87
N ARG A 305 -37.86 6.08 20.02
CA ARG A 305 -38.04 6.07 18.57
C ARG A 305 -38.96 4.93 18.15
N GLU A 306 -38.89 3.77 18.82
CA GLU A 306 -39.70 2.60 18.47
C GLU A 306 -41.09 2.63 19.10
N THR A 307 -41.17 2.90 20.41
CA THR A 307 -42.40 2.73 21.21
C THR A 307 -43.06 4.06 21.61
N GLY A 308 -42.36 5.18 21.43
CA GLY A 308 -42.81 6.51 21.87
C GLY A 308 -42.45 6.85 23.32
N TYR A 309 -41.85 5.92 24.07
CA TYR A 309 -41.44 6.12 25.46
C TYR A 309 -40.12 5.42 25.77
N GLY A 310 -39.18 6.09 26.43
CA GLY A 310 -37.92 5.49 26.86
C GLY A 310 -37.55 5.89 28.26
N LEU A 311 -36.94 4.96 28.98
CA LEU A 311 -36.58 5.09 30.38
C LEU A 311 -35.08 4.89 30.55
N VAL A 312 -34.43 5.87 31.16
CA VAL A 312 -33.07 5.68 31.70
C VAL A 312 -33.21 5.25 33.15
N ALA A 313 -32.85 3.99 33.41
CA ALA A 313 -32.81 3.48 34.76
C ALA A 313 -31.67 4.14 35.55
N PRO A 314 -31.90 4.53 36.82
CA PRO A 314 -30.84 5.09 37.66
C PRO A 314 -29.70 4.10 37.85
N GLN A 315 -28.47 4.60 37.79
CA GLN A 315 -27.31 3.80 38.11
C GLN A 315 -27.15 3.64 39.62
N LEU A 316 -26.49 2.56 40.06
CA LEU A 316 -26.18 2.31 41.47
C LEU A 316 -25.38 3.48 42.11
N SER A 317 -24.51 4.11 41.34
CA SER A 317 -23.74 5.31 41.73
C SER A 317 -24.61 6.54 42.00
N GLU A 318 -25.83 6.58 41.45
CA GLU A 318 -26.77 7.69 41.57
C GLU A 318 -27.80 7.47 42.70
N MET A 319 -27.79 6.28 43.32
CA MET A 319 -28.67 5.96 44.44
C MET A 319 -28.21 6.65 45.73
N LYS A 320 -29.12 7.41 46.34
CA LYS A 320 -28.95 8.01 47.67
C LYS A 320 -29.73 7.21 48.70
N LEU A 321 -29.03 6.61 49.65
CA LEU A 321 -29.62 5.93 50.80
C LEU A 321 -29.86 6.96 51.91
N GLU A 322 -31.11 7.10 52.36
CA GLU A 322 -31.45 7.91 53.55
C GLU A 322 -31.12 7.15 54.83
N GLU A 323 -31.02 7.87 55.94
CA GLU A 323 -30.74 7.28 57.25
C GLU A 323 -31.81 6.23 57.62
N PRO A 324 -31.41 5.03 58.11
CA PRO A 324 -32.33 3.98 58.50
C PRO A 324 -33.18 4.38 59.72
N GLU A 325 -34.50 4.29 59.59
CA GLU A 325 -35.43 4.57 60.69
C GLU A 325 -35.92 3.27 61.34
N ILE A 326 -35.89 3.18 62.67
CA ILE A 326 -36.48 2.04 63.40
C ILE A 326 -37.98 2.24 63.49
N VAL A 327 -38.74 1.30 62.92
CA VAL A 327 -40.20 1.28 62.98
C VAL A 327 -40.66 0.16 63.89
N LYS A 328 -41.55 0.48 64.84
CA LYS A 328 -42.19 -0.50 65.72
C LYS A 328 -43.62 -0.76 65.26
N GLN A 329 -43.91 -2.00 64.88
CA GLN A 329 -45.27 -2.47 64.60
C GLN A 329 -45.62 -3.56 65.61
N GLY A 330 -46.42 -3.19 66.63
CA GLY A 330 -46.78 -4.09 67.72
C GLY A 330 -45.56 -4.61 68.47
N ASN A 331 -45.40 -5.94 68.55
CA ASN A 331 -44.30 -6.60 69.28
C ASN A 331 -43.04 -6.86 68.40
N ARG A 332 -42.98 -6.31 67.18
CA ARG A 332 -41.84 -6.46 66.25
C ARG A 332 -41.23 -5.10 65.93
N SER A 333 -39.90 -5.04 65.92
CA SER A 333 -39.12 -3.88 65.46
C SER A 333 -38.52 -4.18 64.09
N GLY A 334 -38.70 -3.29 63.13
CA GLY A 334 -38.11 -3.35 61.80
C GLY A 334 -37.26 -2.13 61.51
N VAL A 335 -36.43 -2.20 60.47
CA VAL A 335 -35.66 -1.08 59.95
C VAL A 335 -36.27 -0.66 58.62
N LYS A 336 -36.64 0.60 58.49
CA LYS A 336 -37.10 1.20 57.23
C LYS A 336 -35.90 1.82 56.54
N LEU A 337 -35.55 1.23 55.40
CA LEU A 337 -34.56 1.76 54.47
C LEU A 337 -35.30 2.50 53.37
N LYS A 338 -34.86 3.72 53.06
CA LYS A 338 -35.33 4.49 51.91
C LYS A 338 -34.14 4.76 51.00
N ALA A 339 -34.29 4.45 49.73
CA ALA A 339 -33.34 4.82 48.68
C ALA A 339 -34.07 5.67 47.66
N SER A 340 -33.42 6.73 47.17
CA SER A 340 -33.92 7.58 46.10
C SER A 340 -32.89 7.65 44.98
N ALA A 341 -33.36 7.66 43.73
CA ALA A 341 -32.50 7.84 42.58
C ALA A 341 -33.27 8.55 41.46
N PRO A 342 -32.60 9.41 40.66
CA PRO A 342 -33.25 10.11 39.56
C PRO A 342 -33.50 9.14 38.39
N SER A 343 -34.70 9.15 37.83
CA SER A 343 -35.00 8.48 36.55
C SER A 343 -35.24 9.53 35.46
N LEU A 344 -34.70 9.29 34.26
CA LEU A 344 -34.99 10.13 33.09
C LEU A 344 -36.01 9.43 32.21
N HIS A 345 -37.02 10.18 31.81
CA HIS A 345 -38.11 9.71 30.99
C HIS A 345 -38.16 10.54 29.72
N PHE A 346 -38.04 9.88 28.59
CA PHE A 346 -38.17 10.49 27.28
C PHE A 346 -39.53 10.11 26.70
N ILE A 347 -40.27 11.10 26.19
CA ILE A 347 -41.61 10.91 25.63
C ILE A 347 -41.61 11.52 24.24
N ARG A 348 -41.96 10.72 23.22
CA ARG A 348 -42.15 11.24 21.86
C ARG A 348 -43.50 11.94 21.79
N ALA A 349 -43.50 13.19 21.33
CA ALA A 349 -44.71 13.94 21.04
C ALA A 349 -44.72 14.29 19.55
N ASP A 350 -45.70 13.74 18.83
CA ASP A 350 -45.88 14.01 17.40
C ASP A 350 -46.71 15.30 17.25
N ILE A 351 -46.15 16.30 16.58
CA ILE A 351 -46.79 17.62 16.41
C ILE A 351 -47.39 17.68 15.01
N GLU A 352 -48.71 17.74 14.93
CA GLU A 352 -49.44 17.96 13.68
C GLU A 352 -49.66 19.46 13.43
N THR A 353 -49.38 19.91 12.21
CA THR A 353 -49.65 21.29 11.78
C THR A 353 -50.37 21.27 10.45
N GLU A 354 -51.55 21.89 10.45
CA GLU A 354 -52.32 22.18 9.25
C GLU A 354 -52.02 23.61 8.80
N VAL A 355 -51.74 23.79 7.51
CA VAL A 355 -51.59 25.12 6.89
C VAL A 355 -52.75 25.30 5.93
N SER A 356 -53.65 26.24 6.25
CA SER A 356 -54.78 26.61 5.39
C SER A 356 -54.49 27.96 4.72
N PRO A 357 -53.78 27.98 3.57
CA PRO A 357 -53.54 29.23 2.87
C PRO A 357 -54.88 29.79 2.37
N ILE A 358 -55.09 31.09 2.55
CA ILE A 358 -56.25 31.78 1.99
C ILE A 358 -55.97 31.98 0.50
N ILE A 359 -56.68 31.23 -0.34
CA ILE A 359 -56.56 31.31 -1.80
C ILE A 359 -57.69 32.21 -2.30
N GLY A 360 -57.38 33.09 -3.27
CA GLY A 360 -58.26 34.16 -3.76
C GLY A 360 -59.60 33.68 -4.30
N THR A 361 -59.70 33.47 -5.61
CA THR A 361 -60.95 33.07 -6.28
C THR A 361 -61.09 31.55 -6.35
N GLU A 362 -62.33 31.06 -6.49
CA GLU A 362 -62.64 29.62 -6.54
C GLU A 362 -61.90 28.88 -7.67
N ARG A 363 -61.73 29.53 -8.83
CA ARG A 363 -60.97 29.00 -9.97
C ARG A 363 -59.47 28.86 -9.69
N GLU A 364 -58.89 29.78 -8.93
CA GLU A 364 -57.47 29.73 -8.55
C GLU A 364 -57.23 28.58 -7.56
N SER A 365 -58.17 28.34 -6.64
CA SER A 365 -58.13 27.20 -5.71
C SER A 365 -58.20 25.86 -6.44
N GLU A 366 -59.11 25.70 -7.43
CA GLU A 366 -59.23 24.46 -8.20
C GLU A 366 -57.97 24.15 -9.03
N GLN A 367 -57.40 25.17 -9.69
CA GLN A 367 -56.20 25.01 -10.50
C GLN A 367 -54.98 24.63 -9.64
N MET A 368 -54.92 25.17 -8.42
CA MET A 368 -53.88 24.89 -7.44
C MET A 368 -53.98 23.47 -6.86
N ILE A 369 -55.18 23.01 -6.52
CA ILE A 369 -55.42 21.63 -6.09
C ILE A 369 -55.00 20.64 -7.19
N LYS A 370 -55.37 20.93 -8.44
CA LYS A 370 -55.01 20.08 -9.58
C LYS A 370 -53.50 20.02 -9.81
N SER A 371 -52.80 21.15 -9.70
CA SER A 371 -51.34 21.20 -9.79
C SER A 371 -50.64 20.45 -8.65
N LEU A 372 -51.17 20.51 -7.43
CA LEU A 372 -50.61 19.79 -6.28
C LEU A 372 -50.82 18.28 -6.42
N LEU A 373 -51.98 17.85 -6.90
CA LEU A 373 -52.27 16.43 -7.17
C LEU A 373 -51.38 15.86 -8.29
N GLU A 374 -51.21 16.60 -9.39
CA GLU A 374 -50.31 16.18 -10.48
C GLU A 374 -48.85 16.09 -10.01
N GLN A 375 -48.39 16.97 -9.11
CA GLN A 375 -47.04 16.88 -8.53
C GLN A 375 -46.92 15.75 -7.52
N PHE A 376 -47.98 15.48 -6.75
CA PHE A 376 -48.02 14.36 -5.81
C PHE A 376 -47.94 13.00 -6.50
N GLU A 377 -48.64 12.83 -7.62
CA GLU A 377 -48.62 11.58 -8.38
C GLU A 377 -47.27 11.32 -9.07
N ASN A 378 -46.55 12.39 -9.47
CA ASN A 378 -45.26 12.25 -10.17
C ASN A 378 -44.07 12.07 -9.22
N ASP A 379 -43.95 12.85 -8.13
CA ASP A 379 -42.83 12.78 -7.19
C ASP A 379 -43.21 13.40 -5.82
N PRO A 380 -43.65 12.58 -4.85
CA PRO A 380 -44.11 13.05 -3.53
C PRO A 380 -43.09 13.92 -2.78
N SER A 381 -41.80 13.67 -3.03
CA SER A 381 -40.67 14.38 -2.41
C SER A 381 -40.57 15.84 -2.83
N LYS A 382 -40.97 16.16 -4.07
CA LYS A 382 -40.82 17.51 -4.65
C LYS A 382 -41.89 18.50 -4.22
N ILE A 383 -42.98 18.03 -3.64
CA ILE A 383 -44.08 18.87 -3.14
C ILE A 383 -43.57 19.85 -2.08
N TRP A 384 -42.63 19.42 -1.24
CA TRP A 384 -42.03 20.26 -0.20
C TRP A 384 -41.28 21.48 -0.76
N GLN A 385 -40.72 21.34 -1.96
CA GLN A 385 -39.99 22.39 -2.69
C GLN A 385 -40.92 23.27 -3.53
N SER A 386 -42.21 22.93 -3.60
CA SER A 386 -43.17 23.65 -4.42
C SER A 386 -43.40 25.04 -3.85
N ASN A 387 -43.29 26.04 -4.74
CA ASN A 387 -43.35 27.45 -4.37
C ASN A 387 -44.79 27.89 -4.24
N MET A 388 -45.15 28.36 -3.06
CA MET A 388 -46.48 28.75 -2.63
C MET A 388 -46.39 30.18 -2.12
N PHE A 389 -46.87 31.15 -2.91
CA PHE A 389 -46.85 32.57 -2.53
C PHE A 389 -45.45 33.15 -2.22
N GLY A 390 -44.42 32.70 -2.94
CA GLY A 390 -43.05 33.21 -2.78
C GLY A 390 -42.25 32.56 -1.65
N LYS A 391 -42.81 31.55 -0.97
CA LYS A 391 -42.12 30.66 -0.03
C LYS A 391 -42.37 29.20 -0.40
N SER A 392 -41.44 28.29 -0.11
CA SER A 392 -41.70 26.87 -0.26
C SER A 392 -42.69 26.37 0.79
N LEU A 393 -43.45 25.32 0.46
CA LEU A 393 -44.34 24.64 1.40
C LEU A 393 -43.60 24.19 2.67
N GLU A 394 -42.36 23.73 2.52
CA GLU A 394 -41.47 23.37 3.63
C GLU A 394 -41.25 24.51 4.63
N ILE A 395 -41.04 25.75 4.15
CA ILE A 395 -40.83 26.92 5.03
C ILE A 395 -42.12 27.25 5.78
N LEU A 396 -43.28 27.21 5.10
CA LEU A 396 -44.58 27.48 5.73
C LEU A 396 -44.91 26.46 6.83
N VAL A 397 -44.63 25.17 6.59
CA VAL A 397 -44.82 24.12 7.58
C VAL A 397 -43.81 24.22 8.73
N LYS A 398 -42.54 24.53 8.45
CA LYS A 398 -41.51 24.77 9.48
C LYS A 398 -41.86 25.95 10.38
N GLU A 399 -42.34 27.06 9.82
CA GLU A 399 -42.83 28.22 10.58
C GLU A 399 -44.03 27.85 11.47
N GLY A 400 -44.97 27.05 10.95
CA GLY A 400 -46.11 26.54 11.71
C GLY A 400 -45.72 25.59 12.85
N LEU A 401 -44.76 24.69 12.62
CA LEU A 401 -44.22 23.77 13.62
C LEU A 401 -43.43 24.52 14.71
N GLN A 402 -42.56 25.46 14.35
CA GLN A 402 -41.78 26.26 15.30
C GLN A 402 -42.69 27.07 16.25
N ASN A 403 -43.79 27.63 15.73
CA ASN A 403 -44.77 28.34 16.55
C ASN A 403 -45.52 27.44 17.56
N LYS A 404 -45.59 26.13 17.33
CA LYS A 404 -46.20 25.16 18.26
C LYS A 404 -45.19 24.53 19.22
N LEU A 405 -43.93 24.39 18.82
CA LEU A 405 -42.85 23.79 19.63
C LEU A 405 -42.61 24.53 20.96
N TYR A 406 -42.73 25.87 20.98
CA TYR A 406 -42.42 26.70 22.16
C TYR A 406 -43.60 26.99 23.08
N LYS A 407 -44.70 26.22 23.01
CA LYS A 407 -45.96 26.56 23.71
C LYS A 407 -46.24 25.83 25.01
N MET A 408 -45.48 24.81 25.41
CA MET A 408 -45.77 24.13 26.68
C MET A 408 -45.32 25.03 27.85
N PRO A 409 -46.24 25.64 28.62
CA PRO A 409 -45.85 26.56 29.68
C PRO A 409 -45.19 25.79 30.84
N GLU A 410 -44.29 26.44 31.58
CA GLU A 410 -43.52 25.80 32.66
C GLU A 410 -44.43 25.16 33.73
N ASP A 411 -45.60 25.73 34.02
CA ASP A 411 -46.53 25.17 34.99
C ASP A 411 -47.09 23.81 34.54
N VAL A 412 -47.32 23.63 33.24
CA VAL A 412 -47.76 22.36 32.64
C VAL A 412 -46.64 21.33 32.66
N GLN A 413 -45.39 21.73 32.35
CA GLN A 413 -44.22 20.86 32.42
C GLN A 413 -44.03 20.30 33.85
N ILE A 414 -44.12 21.17 34.86
CA ILE A 414 -44.02 20.80 36.28
C ILE A 414 -45.18 19.88 36.69
N LYS A 415 -46.42 20.13 36.23
CA LYS A 415 -47.57 19.26 36.50
C LYS A 415 -47.39 17.86 35.90
N ILE A 416 -46.88 17.76 34.67
CA ILE A 416 -46.58 16.48 34.01
C ILE A 416 -45.50 15.73 34.79
N GLN A 417 -44.39 16.40 35.13
CA GLN A 417 -43.31 15.81 35.91
C GLN A 417 -43.80 15.27 37.26
N LYS A 418 -44.57 16.07 38.02
CA LYS A 418 -45.13 15.66 39.32
C LYS A 418 -46.11 14.50 39.19
N THR A 419 -46.93 14.50 38.14
CA THR A 419 -47.87 13.41 37.87
C THR A 419 -47.13 12.11 37.58
N LEU A 420 -46.12 12.14 36.71
CA LEU A 420 -45.28 10.97 36.42
C LEU A 420 -44.57 10.47 37.68
N GLN A 421 -43.96 11.37 38.47
CA GLN A 421 -43.30 11.01 39.72
C GLN A 421 -44.25 10.35 40.73
N LYS A 422 -45.47 10.86 40.85
CA LYS A 422 -46.50 10.30 41.75
C LYS A 422 -46.89 8.88 41.33
N ILE A 423 -47.11 8.65 40.03
CA ILE A 423 -47.48 7.33 39.50
C ILE A 423 -46.38 6.30 39.75
N ILE A 424 -45.13 6.68 39.49
CA ILE A 424 -43.97 5.80 39.70
C ILE A 424 -43.83 5.43 41.18
N ASN A 425 -44.01 6.39 42.09
CA ASN A 425 -43.86 6.17 43.53
C ASN A 425 -45.04 5.40 44.16
N GLU A 426 -46.26 5.63 43.68
CA GLU A 426 -47.47 5.04 44.26
C GLU A 426 -47.83 3.67 43.66
N GLY A 427 -47.21 3.27 42.54
CA GLY A 427 -47.28 1.92 41.96
C GLY A 427 -48.66 1.48 41.46
N ASN A 428 -49.68 2.32 41.62
CA ASN A 428 -51.04 2.04 41.17
C ASN A 428 -51.29 2.70 39.82
N GLY A 429 -51.88 1.93 38.89
CA GLY A 429 -52.29 2.35 37.54
C GLY A 429 -53.39 3.41 37.54
N GLY A 430 -53.06 4.59 38.08
CA GLY A 430 -53.93 5.75 38.12
C GLY A 430 -54.14 6.33 36.74
N LEU A 431 -55.38 6.69 36.44
CA LEU A 431 -55.78 7.34 35.20
C LEU A 431 -55.23 8.77 35.20
N ILE A 432 -54.38 9.11 34.23
CA ILE A 432 -53.91 10.48 34.02
C ILE A 432 -55.03 11.24 33.33
N CYS A 433 -55.73 12.10 34.05
CA CYS A 433 -56.66 13.05 33.46
C CYS A 433 -56.03 14.44 33.47
N ILE A 434 -55.50 14.87 32.33
CA ILE A 434 -55.07 16.25 32.12
C ILE A 434 -56.30 17.00 31.61
N ILE A 435 -56.92 17.79 32.50
CA ILE A 435 -57.98 18.73 32.12
C ILE A 435 -57.26 20.02 31.71
N LEU A 436 -57.29 20.33 30.41
CA LEU A 436 -56.74 21.56 29.83
C LEU A 436 -57.73 22.72 29.97
#